data_AF-A0A7G1P4G1-F1
#
_entry.id   AF-A0A7G1P4G1-F1
#
_cell.length_a   1.000
_cell.length_b   1.000
_cell.length_c   1.000
_cell.angle_alpha   90.00
_cell.angle_beta   90.00
_cell.angle_gamma   90.00
#
_symmetry.space_group_name_H-M   'P 1'
#
loop_
_entity.id
_entity.type
_entity.pdbx_description
1 polymer ?
#
loop_
_entity_poly.entity_id
_entity_poly.type
_entity_poly.pdbx_seq_one_letter_code
_entity_poly.pdbx_strand_id
1 'polypeptide(L)'
;MTTPVRRLALPATRVATALAACAIALTPYAAQAQTQAQGPDRSQAPARAAAEQRAALAKSPWELALPLSGAESTDFYDITATGRADAWAVGRKTDESWASAPVAKHWDGTRWSDVPPAETGGRPAQLDAVAASGPNDVWAAGTYTDIEIAAASSAAARTPEGTKADRLPDTLPDTLLDRLPDTLADRLRAGAALPGTADPIVLQHWDGTRWKSVSRPAPAEGSIRFVLQLKSVDADSVWLTTLDWNPAADPADSAKAYSGQLEHWDGHKWSRTALPQGPDGRTVEPFGITGTGPDDVWVSSQTEAAGVSTPLLHHFDGRRWTVRTVPVPFEYGAGWVANRIVSTRRGTVHVLGKTNDPGVPSGLLSTRFDGRTWQSTPVPGVDEVSATGVDGSGRVWVAGWPSQGGSHALLSRWNGTTWTDEELPAELTSTSEGSTVLGIEGVPGTRAVLAAGNAACESVTGACGLLASRGLR
;
A
#
# COMPACT_ATOMS: atom_id res chain seq x y z
N MET A 1 -2.23 -29.89 -54.41
CA MET A 1 -0.86 -30.27 -54.02
C MET A 1 -0.52 -29.45 -52.77
N THR A 2 -0.95 -29.75 -51.54
CA THR A 2 -1.03 -31.04 -50.82
C THR A 2 0.32 -31.78 -50.94
N THR A 3 1.11 -32.07 -49.89
CA THR A 3 0.80 -32.27 -48.44
C THR A 3 2.09 -31.96 -47.57
N PRO A 4 2.22 -32.24 -46.25
CA PRO A 4 2.02 -31.26 -45.17
C PRO A 4 3.22 -30.97 -44.22
N VAL A 5 3.00 -30.03 -43.31
CA VAL A 5 3.80 -29.78 -42.08
C VAL A 5 3.71 -30.96 -41.09
N ARG A 6 4.84 -31.36 -40.48
CA ARG A 6 4.86 -32.33 -39.36
C ARG A 6 4.47 -31.66 -38.04
N ARG A 7 3.35 -32.10 -37.45
CA ARG A 7 3.12 -31.99 -36.00
C ARG A 7 3.92 -33.06 -35.26
N LEU A 8 4.48 -32.72 -34.11
CA LEU A 8 4.97 -33.69 -33.12
C LEU A 8 3.98 -33.72 -31.96
N ALA A 9 3.51 -34.91 -31.62
CA ALA A 9 2.59 -35.16 -30.50
C ALA A 9 3.25 -36.09 -29.48
N LEU A 10 2.90 -35.89 -28.22
CA LEU A 10 3.29 -36.73 -27.08
C LEU A 10 2.71 -38.15 -27.17
N PRO A 11 3.34 -39.14 -26.55
CA PRO A 11 2.66 -40.31 -26.00
C PRO A 11 2.69 -40.30 -24.46
N ALA A 12 1.51 -40.52 -23.85
CA ALA A 12 1.38 -40.75 -22.41
C ALA A 12 1.20 -42.25 -22.11
N THR A 13 1.93 -42.76 -21.11
CA THR A 13 1.79 -44.14 -20.57
C THR A 13 2.40 -44.14 -19.17
N ARG A 14 1.88 -44.70 -18.08
CA ARG A 14 0.57 -45.20 -17.60
C ARG A 14 0.86 -45.63 -16.14
N VAL A 15 -0.09 -45.47 -15.23
CA VAL A 15 -0.03 -45.96 -13.83
C VAL A 15 -0.53 -47.40 -13.73
N ALA A 16 0.08 -48.25 -12.88
CA ALA A 16 -0.55 -49.47 -12.30
C ALA A 16 0.19 -50.07 -11.07
N THR A 17 -0.35 -49.80 -9.87
CA THR A 17 -0.55 -50.71 -8.70
C THR A 17 0.31 -51.95 -8.43
N ALA A 18 0.72 -52.11 -7.16
CA ALA A 18 0.30 -53.24 -6.30
C ALA A 18 0.44 -52.92 -4.79
N LEU A 19 -0.59 -53.27 -4.00
CA LEU A 19 -0.63 -53.25 -2.51
C LEU A 19 -0.74 -54.71 -2.00
N ALA A 20 -0.49 -54.91 -0.68
CA ALA A 20 -0.60 -56.15 0.14
C ALA A 20 0.77 -56.79 0.52
N ALA A 21 1.00 -57.34 1.73
CA ALA A 21 0.21 -57.40 2.97
C ALA A 21 1.13 -57.48 4.22
N CYS A 22 0.55 -57.60 5.42
CA CYS A 22 1.20 -57.38 6.71
C CYS A 22 1.43 -58.66 7.57
N ALA A 23 2.32 -58.52 8.58
CA ALA A 23 2.37 -59.22 9.88
C ALA A 23 3.23 -60.50 10.08
N ILE A 24 3.56 -60.74 11.38
CA ILE A 24 4.33 -61.84 12.03
C ILE A 24 5.87 -61.65 12.00
N ALA A 25 6.65 -61.63 13.11
CA ALA A 25 6.35 -61.52 14.55
C ALA A 25 7.59 -61.08 15.39
N LEU A 26 7.35 -60.77 16.67
CA LEU A 26 8.26 -60.44 17.81
C LEU A 26 9.28 -61.58 18.12
N THR A 27 10.42 -61.47 18.85
CA THR A 27 11.22 -60.46 19.63
C THR A 27 12.54 -61.16 20.11
N PRO A 28 13.48 -60.57 20.91
CA PRO A 28 13.92 -59.18 21.16
C PRO A 28 15.46 -58.97 20.98
N TYR A 29 15.99 -57.74 21.11
CA TYR A 29 17.44 -57.52 21.31
C TYR A 29 17.75 -56.62 22.52
N ALA A 30 17.60 -57.19 23.72
CA ALA A 30 18.00 -56.56 24.97
C ALA A 30 19.52 -56.78 25.24
N ALA A 31 20.38 -56.09 24.48
CA ALA A 31 21.84 -56.14 24.70
C ALA A 31 22.59 -54.94 24.09
N GLN A 32 22.19 -53.69 24.40
CA GLN A 32 23.02 -52.50 24.10
C GLN A 32 22.77 -51.31 25.04
N ALA A 33 22.50 -51.61 26.32
CA ALA A 33 22.56 -50.62 27.39
C ALA A 33 23.90 -50.78 28.15
N GLN A 34 24.92 -49.99 27.80
CA GLN A 34 26.02 -49.54 28.69
C GLN A 34 27.12 -48.77 27.91
N THR A 35 26.80 -47.61 27.35
CA THR A 35 27.73 -46.46 27.25
C THR A 35 26.93 -45.20 26.88
N GLN A 36 27.45 -44.02 27.24
CA GLN A 36 26.80 -42.69 27.03
C GLN A 36 25.53 -42.41 27.85
N ALA A 37 25.62 -42.56 29.17
CA ALA A 37 24.80 -41.77 30.09
C ALA A 37 25.35 -40.33 30.18
N GLN A 38 25.11 -39.50 29.17
CA GLN A 38 25.25 -38.03 29.20
C GLN A 38 24.61 -37.37 27.95
N GLY A 39 23.29 -37.57 27.80
CA GLY A 39 22.49 -36.76 26.88
C GLY A 39 22.27 -35.35 27.44
N PRO A 40 22.05 -34.33 26.59
CA PRO A 40 21.79 -32.97 27.05
C PRO A 40 20.54 -32.92 27.94
N ASP A 41 20.62 -32.13 29.01
CA ASP A 41 19.59 -32.00 30.03
C ASP A 41 18.26 -31.49 29.43
N ARG A 42 17.29 -32.39 29.32
CA ARG A 42 15.95 -32.09 28.76
C ARG A 42 15.19 -31.05 29.59
N SER A 43 15.55 -30.82 30.86
CA SER A 43 14.90 -29.78 31.68
C SER A 43 15.26 -28.36 31.21
N GLN A 44 16.38 -28.19 30.51
CA GLN A 44 16.83 -26.90 29.98
C GLN A 44 16.34 -26.62 28.56
N ALA A 45 15.73 -27.59 27.87
CA ALA A 45 15.24 -27.41 26.51
C ALA A 45 14.26 -26.22 26.35
N PRO A 46 13.28 -25.97 27.26
CA PRO A 46 12.40 -24.81 27.16
C PRO A 46 13.14 -23.48 27.38
N ALA A 47 14.07 -23.43 28.35
CA ALA A 47 14.86 -22.24 28.65
C ALA A 47 15.84 -21.91 27.51
N ARG A 48 16.41 -22.94 26.88
CA ARG A 48 17.27 -22.82 25.71
C ARG A 48 16.50 -22.38 24.48
N ALA A 49 15.34 -22.95 24.20
CA ALA A 49 14.47 -22.50 23.12
C ALA A 49 14.04 -21.03 23.32
N ALA A 50 13.68 -20.62 24.54
CA ALA A 50 13.38 -19.23 24.86
C ALA A 50 14.61 -18.30 24.72
N ALA A 51 15.83 -18.78 24.99
CA ALA A 51 17.06 -18.02 24.80
C ALA A 51 17.46 -17.90 23.31
N GLU A 52 17.31 -18.98 22.53
CA GLU A 52 17.53 -19.01 21.08
C GLU A 52 16.49 -18.13 20.36
N GLN A 53 15.23 -18.17 20.78
CA GLN A 53 14.18 -17.25 20.33
C GLN A 53 14.56 -15.80 20.65
N ARG A 54 14.87 -15.46 21.92
CA ARG A 54 15.32 -14.10 22.31
C ARG A 54 16.55 -13.63 21.53
N ALA A 55 17.48 -14.51 21.20
CA ALA A 55 18.64 -14.20 20.38
C ALA A 55 18.30 -14.00 18.89
N ALA A 56 17.21 -14.59 18.40
CA ALA A 56 16.65 -14.28 17.09
C ALA A 56 15.91 -12.93 17.09
N LEU A 57 15.11 -12.64 18.13
CA LEU A 57 14.40 -11.35 18.27
C LEU A 57 15.40 -10.19 18.29
N ALA A 58 16.55 -10.37 18.95
CA ALA A 58 17.63 -9.39 19.01
C ALA A 58 18.32 -9.06 17.66
N LYS A 59 17.95 -9.71 16.55
CA LYS A 59 18.52 -9.44 15.22
C LYS A 59 17.82 -8.29 14.48
N SER A 60 16.51 -8.14 14.65
CA SER A 60 15.78 -6.99 14.10
C SER A 60 15.63 -5.92 15.18
N PRO A 61 15.78 -4.62 14.84
CA PRO A 61 15.42 -3.52 15.74
C PRO A 61 13.91 -3.21 15.73
N TRP A 62 13.11 -3.98 14.98
CA TRP A 62 11.66 -3.89 14.90
C TRP A 62 11.00 -4.97 15.75
N GLU A 63 9.95 -4.58 16.47
CA GLU A 63 9.14 -5.45 17.32
C GLU A 63 7.69 -5.42 16.79
N LEU A 64 7.00 -6.58 16.80
CA LEU A 64 5.56 -6.63 16.49
C LEU A 64 4.77 -5.87 17.57
N ALA A 65 3.99 -4.87 17.17
CA ALA A 65 3.15 -4.08 18.07
C ALA A 65 1.81 -4.76 18.39
N LEU A 66 1.41 -5.72 17.56
CA LEU A 66 0.34 -6.70 17.82
C LEU A 66 0.80 -8.08 17.33
N PRO A 67 0.43 -9.18 18.03
CA PRO A 67 0.59 -10.52 17.49
C PRO A 67 -0.32 -10.70 16.27
N LEU A 68 0.12 -11.51 15.29
CA LEU A 68 -0.74 -11.93 14.20
C LEU A 68 -1.95 -12.70 14.77
N SER A 69 -3.16 -12.33 14.37
CA SER A 69 -4.41 -12.94 14.84
C SER A 69 -5.19 -13.52 13.67
N GLY A 70 -5.19 -14.85 13.56
CA GLY A 70 -5.95 -15.57 12.54
C GLY A 70 -7.47 -15.48 12.69
N ALA A 71 -7.95 -15.13 13.90
CA ALA A 71 -9.38 -15.05 14.21
C ALA A 71 -10.13 -13.99 13.38
N GLU A 72 -9.44 -12.96 12.91
CA GLU A 72 -10.01 -11.89 12.11
C GLU A 72 -9.02 -11.46 11.03
N SER A 73 -9.23 -11.89 9.78
CA SER A 73 -8.39 -11.48 8.66
C SER A 73 -8.41 -9.96 8.55
N THR A 74 -7.25 -9.33 8.72
CA THR A 74 -7.10 -7.88 8.71
C THR A 74 -5.97 -7.51 7.77
N ASP A 75 -6.17 -6.49 6.95
CA ASP A 75 -5.11 -5.79 6.23
C ASP A 75 -5.01 -4.38 6.81
N PHE A 76 -3.80 -3.87 7.05
CA PHE A 76 -3.59 -2.42 7.24
C PHE A 76 -2.97 -1.83 5.98
N TYR A 77 -3.53 -0.72 5.52
CA TYR A 77 -3.07 -0.05 4.29
C TYR A 77 -2.24 1.20 4.60
N ASP A 78 -2.49 1.89 5.73
CA ASP A 78 -1.74 3.08 6.11
C ASP A 78 -1.69 3.30 7.64
N ILE A 79 -0.76 4.15 8.10
CA ILE A 79 -0.54 4.49 9.50
C ILE A 79 -0.07 5.94 9.68
N THR A 80 -0.57 6.62 10.71
CA THR A 80 -0.15 7.97 11.10
C THR A 80 0.07 8.07 12.61
N ALA A 81 0.82 9.08 13.07
CA ALA A 81 1.12 9.30 14.48
C ALA A 81 1.32 10.79 14.79
N THR A 82 0.66 11.29 15.83
CA THR A 82 0.88 12.68 16.31
C THR A 82 1.73 12.73 17.58
N GLY A 83 1.98 11.58 18.23
CA GLY A 83 2.89 11.48 19.35
C GLY A 83 3.05 10.06 19.89
N ARG A 84 3.81 9.91 20.99
CA ARG A 84 4.09 8.60 21.62
C ARG A 84 2.85 7.83 22.07
N ALA A 85 1.74 8.53 22.29
CA ALA A 85 0.48 8.00 22.80
C ALA A 85 -0.71 8.35 21.90
N ASP A 86 -0.45 8.66 20.63
CA ASP A 86 -1.48 8.82 19.61
C ASP A 86 -0.93 8.39 18.25
N ALA A 87 -1.38 7.22 17.79
CA ALA A 87 -1.16 6.73 16.45
C ALA A 87 -2.38 5.94 15.96
N TRP A 88 -2.62 6.00 14.65
CA TRP A 88 -3.81 5.44 14.01
C TRP A 88 -3.39 4.60 12.81
N ALA A 89 -3.88 3.36 12.74
CA ALA A 89 -3.70 2.48 11.60
C ALA A 89 -5.08 2.16 11.00
N VAL A 90 -5.17 2.19 9.67
CA VAL A 90 -6.44 1.96 8.96
C VAL A 90 -6.31 0.86 7.91
N GLY A 91 -7.44 0.27 7.52
CA GLY A 91 -7.44 -0.77 6.51
C GLY A 91 -8.80 -1.45 6.35
N ARG A 92 -8.75 -2.78 6.20
CA ARG A 92 -9.90 -3.65 5.97
C ARG A 92 -9.85 -4.87 6.88
N LYS A 93 -11.02 -5.30 7.36
CA LYS A 93 -11.24 -6.59 8.01
C LYS A 93 -12.16 -7.44 7.15
N THR A 94 -11.86 -8.72 7.02
CA THR A 94 -12.65 -9.72 6.27
C THR A 94 -13.09 -10.83 7.22
N ASP A 95 -14.37 -11.19 7.19
CA ASP A 95 -14.92 -12.30 7.99
C ASP A 95 -15.06 -13.61 7.19
N GLU A 96 -15.53 -14.69 7.83
CA GLU A 96 -15.76 -16.01 7.21
C GLU A 96 -16.77 -15.98 6.05
N SER A 97 -17.64 -14.97 5.98
CA SER A 97 -18.58 -14.78 4.88
C SER A 97 -17.96 -14.02 3.69
N TRP A 98 -16.67 -13.67 3.77
CA TRP A 98 -15.93 -12.81 2.85
C TRP A 98 -16.44 -11.36 2.82
N ALA A 99 -17.32 -10.97 3.75
CA ALA A 99 -17.74 -9.60 3.91
C ALA A 99 -16.57 -8.75 4.42
N SER A 100 -16.38 -7.58 3.80
CA SER A 100 -15.31 -6.65 4.10
C SER A 100 -15.83 -5.42 4.84
N ALA A 101 -15.23 -5.08 5.98
CA ALA A 101 -15.55 -3.90 6.76
C ALA A 101 -14.31 -2.99 6.91
N PRO A 102 -14.46 -1.65 6.95
CA PRO A 102 -13.35 -0.77 7.28
C PRO A 102 -12.93 -1.00 8.73
N VAL A 103 -11.63 -0.87 9.01
CA VAL A 103 -11.09 -0.93 10.38
C VAL A 103 -10.21 0.29 10.65
N ALA A 104 -10.29 0.78 11.89
CA ALA A 104 -9.34 1.74 12.45
C ALA A 104 -8.88 1.22 13.81
N LYS A 105 -7.57 1.12 14.02
CA LYS A 105 -6.96 0.85 15.32
C LYS A 105 -6.25 2.10 15.83
N HIS A 106 -6.42 2.39 17.12
CA HIS A 106 -5.81 3.52 17.83
C HIS A 106 -4.82 3.04 18.89
N TRP A 107 -3.65 3.65 18.95
CA TRP A 107 -2.63 3.45 19.97
C TRP A 107 -2.74 4.52 21.06
N ASP A 108 -3.06 4.09 22.28
CA ASP A 108 -3.28 4.97 23.45
C ASP A 108 -1.99 5.28 24.26
N GLY A 109 -0.83 4.89 23.74
CA GLY A 109 0.45 4.93 24.48
C GLY A 109 0.79 3.65 25.24
N THR A 110 -0.15 2.70 25.35
CA THR A 110 0.06 1.43 26.05
C THR A 110 -0.41 0.20 25.25
N ARG A 111 -1.44 0.35 24.42
CA ARG A 111 -2.01 -0.74 23.60
C ARG A 111 -2.72 -0.18 22.37
N TRP A 112 -2.79 -1.01 21.33
CA TRP A 112 -3.70 -0.79 20.21
C TRP A 112 -5.11 -1.25 20.58
N SER A 113 -6.11 -0.46 20.24
CA SER A 113 -7.54 -0.75 20.43
C SER A 113 -8.32 -0.50 19.14
N ASP A 114 -9.34 -1.31 18.87
CA ASP A 114 -10.29 -1.02 17.79
C ASP A 114 -11.17 0.18 18.12
N VAL A 115 -11.29 1.10 17.16
CA VAL A 115 -12.20 2.24 17.21
C VAL A 115 -13.14 2.14 16.01
N PRO A 116 -14.46 1.97 16.21
CA PRO A 116 -15.40 1.79 15.10
C PRO A 116 -15.36 2.97 14.11
N PRO A 117 -15.07 2.73 12.82
CA PRO A 117 -15.24 3.73 11.77
C PRO A 117 -16.70 4.18 11.64
N ALA A 118 -16.94 5.28 10.92
CA ALA A 118 -18.29 5.74 10.63
C ALA A 118 -19.06 4.71 9.78
N GLU A 119 -20.37 4.59 10.04
CA GLU A 119 -21.23 3.63 9.35
C GLU A 119 -21.25 3.86 7.83
N THR A 120 -21.08 2.78 7.08
CA THR A 120 -21.08 2.75 5.61
C THR A 120 -22.45 2.45 5.01
N GLY A 121 -23.52 2.53 5.81
CA GLY A 121 -24.89 2.17 5.40
C GLY A 121 -25.07 0.69 5.09
N GLY A 122 -24.26 -0.19 5.68
CA GLY A 122 -24.26 -1.63 5.41
C GLY A 122 -23.49 -2.06 4.15
N ARG A 123 -22.89 -1.11 3.42
CA ARG A 123 -22.03 -1.39 2.26
C ARG A 123 -20.63 -1.81 2.71
N PRO A 124 -20.08 -2.92 2.21
CA PRO A 124 -18.67 -3.26 2.38
C PRO A 124 -17.75 -2.10 1.99
N ALA A 125 -16.70 -1.85 2.78
CA ALA A 125 -15.71 -0.79 2.52
C ALA A 125 -14.33 -1.09 3.14
N GLN A 126 -13.34 -0.26 2.79
CA GLN A 126 -12.02 -0.21 3.39
C GLN A 126 -11.55 1.24 3.55
N LEU A 127 -10.53 1.45 4.38
CA LEU A 127 -9.83 2.73 4.53
C LEU A 127 -8.39 2.56 4.02
N ASP A 128 -8.03 3.28 2.97
CA ASP A 128 -6.81 3.12 2.20
C ASP A 128 -5.67 4.05 2.66
N ALA A 129 -6.00 5.21 3.23
CA ALA A 129 -5.05 6.22 3.69
C ALA A 129 -5.53 6.90 4.99
N VAL A 130 -4.60 7.32 5.86
CA VAL A 130 -4.90 8.02 7.12
C VAL A 130 -3.91 9.16 7.37
N ALA A 131 -4.41 10.30 7.82
CA ALA A 131 -3.56 11.43 8.21
C ALA A 131 -4.15 12.18 9.41
N ALA A 132 -3.28 12.60 10.33
CA ALA A 132 -3.67 13.30 11.56
C ALA A 132 -2.88 14.61 11.72
N SER A 133 -3.55 15.65 12.24
CA SER A 133 -2.88 16.83 12.78
C SER A 133 -2.78 16.81 14.32
N GLY A 134 -3.62 16.00 14.97
CA GLY A 134 -3.68 15.84 16.43
C GLY A 134 -4.61 14.69 16.83
N PRO A 135 -4.67 14.33 18.13
CA PRO A 135 -5.45 13.18 18.61
C PRO A 135 -6.97 13.31 18.44
N ASN A 136 -7.45 14.52 18.15
CA ASN A 136 -8.86 14.85 17.90
C ASN A 136 -9.10 15.36 16.47
N ASP A 137 -8.11 15.25 15.58
CA ASP A 137 -8.21 15.56 14.16
C ASP A 137 -7.47 14.48 13.37
N VAL A 138 -8.21 13.45 12.98
CA VAL A 138 -7.71 12.36 12.14
C VAL A 138 -8.68 12.17 10.98
N TRP A 139 -8.12 12.10 9.78
CA TRP A 139 -8.85 11.89 8.55
C TRP A 139 -8.47 10.52 7.99
N ALA A 140 -9.46 9.76 7.53
CA ALA A 140 -9.26 8.50 6.85
C ALA A 140 -10.03 8.52 5.53
N ALA A 141 -9.36 8.14 4.44
CA ALA A 141 -9.94 8.04 3.12
C ALA A 141 -9.79 6.61 2.60
N GLY A 142 -10.76 6.12 1.85
CA GLY A 142 -10.70 4.81 1.24
C GLY A 142 -11.81 4.58 0.23
N THR A 143 -12.15 3.33 -0.01
CA THR A 143 -13.08 2.91 -1.05
C THR A 143 -14.14 1.96 -0.52
N TYR A 144 -15.35 2.05 -1.07
CA TYR A 144 -16.30 0.94 -0.95
C TYR A 144 -15.72 -0.32 -1.59
N THR A 145 -15.99 -1.49 -1.00
CA THR A 145 -15.49 -2.80 -1.45
C THR A 145 -16.60 -3.69 -2.01
N ASP A 146 -17.85 -3.21 -2.03
CA ASP A 146 -18.95 -3.70 -2.89
C ASP A 146 -18.75 -3.35 -4.38
N ILE A 147 -17.48 -3.30 -4.76
CA ILE A 147 -16.94 -3.36 -6.12
C ILE A 147 -17.18 -4.82 -6.60
N GLU A 148 -18.46 -5.17 -6.78
CA GLU A 148 -18.92 -6.47 -7.25
C GLU A 148 -18.58 -6.64 -8.74
N ILE A 149 -17.95 -7.77 -9.14
CA ILE A 149 -18.18 -8.19 -10.53
C ILE A 149 -19.64 -8.62 -10.64
N ALA A 150 -20.38 -7.90 -11.48
CA ALA A 150 -21.43 -8.49 -12.28
C ALA A 150 -20.83 -9.52 -13.27
N ALA A 151 -20.19 -10.56 -12.75
CA ALA A 151 -19.92 -11.77 -13.51
C ALA A 151 -21.28 -12.21 -14.05
N ALA A 152 -21.36 -12.43 -15.37
CA ALA A 152 -22.63 -12.68 -16.04
C ALA A 152 -23.22 -14.07 -15.72
N SER A 153 -23.68 -14.26 -14.48
CA SER A 153 -24.45 -15.39 -14.00
C SER A 153 -25.38 -14.90 -12.85
N SER A 154 -26.70 -14.96 -12.95
CA SER A 154 -27.53 -15.50 -14.03
C SER A 154 -28.97 -14.95 -13.99
N ALA A 155 -29.68 -15.05 -15.12
CA ALA A 155 -31.14 -14.99 -15.28
C ALA A 155 -31.94 -13.71 -14.93
N ALA A 156 -31.47 -12.75 -14.13
CA ALA A 156 -32.34 -11.73 -13.51
C ALA A 156 -32.19 -10.25 -13.98
N ALA A 157 -32.03 -9.97 -15.29
CA ALA A 157 -32.30 -8.63 -15.86
C ALA A 157 -32.44 -8.66 -17.40
N ARG A 158 -33.58 -9.12 -17.93
CA ARG A 158 -33.95 -8.87 -19.34
C ARG A 158 -34.91 -7.69 -19.44
N THR A 159 -34.36 -6.47 -19.39
CA THR A 159 -35.01 -5.25 -19.89
C THR A 159 -34.22 -4.77 -21.12
N PRO A 160 -34.72 -5.00 -22.34
CA PRO A 160 -33.98 -4.73 -23.57
C PRO A 160 -34.11 -3.27 -24.01
N GLU A 161 -33.63 -2.30 -23.22
CA GLU A 161 -33.73 -0.87 -23.58
C GLU A 161 -32.66 0.06 -22.95
N GLY A 162 -31.60 -0.48 -22.36
CA GLY A 162 -30.41 0.31 -21.98
C GLY A 162 -29.47 0.51 -23.17
N THR A 163 -29.03 1.74 -23.45
CA THR A 163 -28.06 2.02 -24.50
C THR A 163 -26.68 1.47 -24.14
N LYS A 164 -25.89 1.08 -25.15
CA LYS A 164 -24.54 0.51 -24.95
C LYS A 164 -23.56 1.47 -24.24
N ALA A 165 -23.91 2.75 -24.15
CA ALA A 165 -23.13 3.78 -23.45
C ALA A 165 -23.26 3.73 -21.91
N ASP A 166 -24.32 3.12 -21.37
CA ASP A 166 -24.63 3.14 -19.93
C ASP A 166 -24.03 1.95 -19.17
N ARG A 167 -23.24 1.09 -19.84
CA ARG A 167 -22.72 -0.15 -19.30
C ARG A 167 -21.19 -0.08 -19.21
N LEU A 168 -20.68 -0.14 -17.98
CA LEU A 168 -19.25 -0.22 -17.68
C LEU A 168 -18.62 -1.47 -18.33
N PRO A 169 -17.32 -1.43 -18.70
CA PRO A 169 -16.66 -2.56 -19.34
C PRO A 169 -16.51 -3.76 -18.40
N ASP A 170 -16.61 -4.97 -18.95
CA ASP A 170 -16.54 -6.23 -18.17
C ASP A 170 -15.16 -6.46 -17.50
N THR A 171 -14.11 -5.78 -17.97
CA THR A 171 -12.75 -5.75 -17.39
C THR A 171 -12.16 -4.34 -17.48
N LEU A 172 -11.34 -3.95 -16.51
CA LEU A 172 -10.58 -2.70 -16.57
C LEU A 172 -9.37 -2.79 -17.52
N PRO A 173 -8.96 -1.67 -18.14
CA PRO A 173 -7.71 -1.64 -18.90
C PRO A 173 -6.51 -1.61 -17.94
N ASP A 174 -5.44 -2.32 -18.29
CA ASP A 174 -4.18 -2.32 -17.51
C ASP A 174 -3.66 -0.89 -17.29
N THR A 175 -3.83 -0.01 -18.29
CA THR A 175 -3.43 1.41 -18.23
C THR A 175 -4.15 2.25 -17.17
N LEU A 176 -5.25 1.76 -16.60
CA LEU A 176 -5.87 2.31 -15.38
C LEU A 176 -5.27 1.65 -14.14
N LEU A 177 -5.19 0.32 -14.13
CA LEU A 177 -4.72 -0.46 -12.97
C LEU A 177 -3.32 -0.02 -12.53
N ASP A 178 -2.44 0.30 -13.47
CA ASP A 178 -1.07 0.75 -13.21
C ASP A 178 -0.98 2.20 -12.68
N ARG A 179 -2.10 2.95 -12.66
CA ARG A 179 -2.21 4.31 -12.08
C ARG A 179 -2.84 4.32 -10.68
N LEU A 180 -3.41 3.19 -10.24
CA LEU A 180 -4.08 3.07 -8.95
C LEU A 180 -3.11 2.61 -7.84
N PRO A 181 -3.43 2.82 -6.55
CA PRO A 181 -2.69 2.21 -5.46
C PRO A 181 -2.73 0.69 -5.56
N ASP A 182 -1.62 0.02 -5.25
CA ASP A 182 -1.44 -1.42 -5.47
C ASP A 182 -2.54 -2.25 -4.75
N THR A 183 -2.92 -1.84 -3.54
CA THR A 183 -4.01 -2.44 -2.75
C THR A 183 -5.38 -2.43 -3.45
N LEU A 184 -5.64 -1.44 -4.29
CA LEU A 184 -6.84 -1.33 -5.10
C LEU A 184 -6.66 -2.00 -6.46
N ALA A 185 -5.51 -1.80 -7.11
CA ALA A 185 -5.18 -2.39 -8.40
C ALA A 185 -5.22 -3.92 -8.36
N ASP A 186 -4.65 -4.55 -7.33
CA ASP A 186 -4.61 -6.01 -7.20
C ASP A 186 -5.99 -6.61 -6.90
N ARG A 187 -6.81 -5.91 -6.11
CA ARG A 187 -8.22 -6.29 -5.92
C ARG A 187 -9.01 -6.25 -7.23
N LEU A 188 -8.78 -5.23 -8.06
CA LEU A 188 -9.42 -5.10 -9.37
C LEU A 188 -8.89 -6.15 -10.37
N ARG A 189 -7.59 -6.43 -10.38
CA ARG A 189 -6.96 -7.53 -11.15
C ARG A 189 -7.49 -8.91 -10.75
N ALA A 190 -7.74 -9.13 -9.45
CA ALA A 190 -8.36 -10.34 -8.92
C ALA A 190 -9.85 -10.48 -9.28
N GLY A 191 -10.43 -9.50 -9.99
CA GLY A 191 -11.84 -9.49 -10.31
C GLY A 191 -12.69 -8.94 -9.18
N ALA A 192 -12.51 -7.66 -8.88
CA ALA A 192 -13.55 -6.82 -8.29
C ALA A 192 -14.01 -5.88 -9.43
N ALA A 193 -15.32 -5.68 -9.64
CA ALA A 193 -15.78 -4.77 -10.70
C ALA A 193 -16.58 -3.57 -10.20
N LEU A 194 -16.71 -2.62 -11.11
CA LEU A 194 -16.79 -1.22 -10.78
C LEU A 194 -18.03 -0.82 -9.97
N PRO A 195 -17.90 0.22 -9.13
CA PRO A 195 -19.02 0.72 -8.33
C PRO A 195 -20.19 1.13 -9.22
N GLY A 196 -21.41 0.80 -8.80
CA GLY A 196 -22.65 1.36 -9.36
C GLY A 196 -22.86 2.86 -9.05
N THR A 197 -21.83 3.54 -8.54
CA THR A 197 -21.82 4.95 -8.14
C THR A 197 -20.57 5.63 -8.69
N ALA A 198 -20.71 6.82 -9.27
CA ALA A 198 -19.59 7.59 -9.80
C ALA A 198 -18.49 7.92 -8.75
N ASP A 199 -18.88 8.10 -7.47
CA ASP A 199 -17.93 8.37 -6.38
C ASP A 199 -17.90 7.21 -5.36
N PRO A 200 -16.97 6.25 -5.47
CA PRO A 200 -16.79 5.16 -4.52
C PRO A 200 -15.97 5.56 -3.28
N ILE A 201 -15.56 6.83 -3.13
CA ILE A 201 -14.67 7.22 -2.02
C ILE A 201 -15.44 7.34 -0.71
N VAL A 202 -14.96 6.61 0.29
CA VAL A 202 -15.34 6.79 1.70
C VAL A 202 -14.35 7.77 2.31
N LEU A 203 -14.84 8.90 2.82
CA LEU A 203 -14.03 9.88 3.54
C LEU A 203 -14.61 10.10 4.93
N GLN A 204 -13.78 9.95 5.96
CA GLN A 204 -14.18 10.01 7.36
C GLN A 204 -13.27 10.94 8.17
N HIS A 205 -13.86 11.59 9.17
CA HIS A 205 -13.17 12.47 10.13
C HIS A 205 -13.46 12.04 11.57
N TRP A 206 -12.42 11.93 12.37
CA TRP A 206 -12.44 11.69 13.80
C TRP A 206 -12.35 13.02 14.55
N ASP A 207 -13.32 13.29 15.42
CA ASP A 207 -13.44 14.55 16.18
C ASP A 207 -12.92 14.49 17.62
N GLY A 208 -12.16 13.45 17.98
CA GLY A 208 -11.80 13.13 19.35
C GLY A 208 -12.82 12.25 20.10
N THR A 209 -13.99 11.98 19.52
CA THR A 209 -15.04 11.14 20.14
C THR A 209 -15.62 10.08 19.22
N ARG A 210 -15.77 10.38 17.92
CA ARG A 210 -16.30 9.44 16.92
C ARG A 210 -15.88 9.80 15.51
N TRP A 211 -15.81 8.78 14.66
CA TRP A 211 -15.72 8.96 13.22
C TRP A 211 -17.06 9.44 12.64
N LYS A 212 -16.99 10.31 11.63
CA LYS A 212 -18.13 10.80 10.84
C LYS A 212 -17.76 10.78 9.37
N SER A 213 -18.68 10.34 8.51
CA SER A 213 -18.53 10.48 7.07
C SER A 213 -18.61 11.96 6.66
N VAL A 214 -17.70 12.41 5.79
CA VAL A 214 -17.59 13.81 5.35
C VAL A 214 -17.83 13.92 3.85
N SER A 215 -18.62 14.91 3.43
CA SER A 215 -18.90 15.18 2.02
C SER A 215 -17.75 15.88 1.32
N ARG A 216 -17.56 15.54 0.04
CA ARG A 216 -16.51 16.04 -0.84
C ARG A 216 -17.08 16.42 -2.22
N PRO A 217 -16.32 17.12 -3.09
CA PRO A 217 -16.65 17.22 -4.51
C PRO A 217 -16.78 15.83 -5.15
N ALA A 218 -17.90 15.59 -5.82
CA ALA A 218 -18.11 14.45 -6.70
C ALA A 218 -17.29 14.59 -8.01
N PRO A 219 -16.98 13.49 -8.73
CA PRO A 219 -16.33 13.52 -10.04
C PRO A 219 -17.14 14.22 -11.14
N ALA A 220 -16.52 14.35 -12.31
CA ALA A 220 -17.24 14.72 -13.53
C ALA A 220 -18.31 13.66 -13.88
N GLU A 221 -19.39 14.08 -14.55
CA GLU A 221 -20.46 13.18 -14.99
C GLU A 221 -19.90 12.05 -15.88
N GLY A 222 -20.33 10.81 -15.61
CA GLY A 222 -19.82 9.60 -16.27
C GLY A 222 -18.44 9.12 -15.82
N SER A 223 -17.70 9.87 -15.00
CA SER A 223 -16.39 9.44 -14.50
C SER A 223 -16.48 8.71 -13.16
N ILE A 224 -15.60 7.73 -12.94
CA ILE A 224 -15.41 7.04 -11.66
C ILE A 224 -14.16 7.59 -10.98
N ARG A 225 -14.23 7.86 -9.67
CA ARG A 225 -13.14 8.48 -8.90
C ARG A 225 -12.44 7.51 -7.96
N PHE A 226 -11.11 7.52 -7.94
CA PHE A 226 -10.30 6.69 -7.05
C PHE A 226 -9.41 7.52 -6.12
N VAL A 227 -9.28 7.08 -4.87
CA VAL A 227 -8.34 7.70 -3.90
C VAL A 227 -6.90 7.34 -4.26
N LEU A 228 -5.98 8.31 -4.12
CA LEU A 228 -4.54 8.09 -4.31
C LEU A 228 -3.78 8.29 -2.98
N GLN A 229 -3.72 9.51 -2.46
CA GLN A 229 -3.10 9.79 -1.15
C GLN A 229 -3.83 10.90 -0.38
N LEU A 230 -3.86 10.75 0.95
CA LEU A 230 -4.36 11.73 1.91
C LEU A 230 -3.19 12.32 2.71
N LYS A 231 -3.18 13.63 2.96
CA LYS A 231 -2.19 14.27 3.85
C LYS A 231 -2.80 15.46 4.61
N SER A 232 -2.80 15.38 5.93
CA SER A 232 -2.96 16.55 6.80
C SER A 232 -1.61 17.26 6.97
N VAL A 233 -1.63 18.60 6.93
CA VAL A 233 -0.49 19.45 7.31
C VAL A 233 -0.81 20.35 8.52
N ASP A 234 -2.10 20.59 8.77
CA ASP A 234 -2.69 21.05 10.04
C ASP A 234 -4.20 20.69 10.06
N ALA A 235 -4.93 21.11 11.11
CA ALA A 235 -6.35 20.80 11.29
C ALA A 235 -7.29 21.51 10.28
N ASP A 236 -6.84 22.62 9.70
CA ASP A 236 -7.58 23.44 8.74
C ASP A 236 -7.06 23.24 7.30
N SER A 237 -6.17 22.28 7.09
CA SER A 237 -5.46 22.05 5.83
C SER A 237 -5.14 20.57 5.62
N VAL A 238 -6.10 19.88 5.01
CA VAL A 238 -5.99 18.46 4.63
C VAL A 238 -6.15 18.34 3.12
N TRP A 239 -5.27 17.58 2.50
CA TRP A 239 -5.12 17.46 1.06
C TRP A 239 -5.36 16.02 0.60
N LEU A 240 -6.02 15.87 -0.54
CA LEU A 240 -6.41 14.57 -1.09
C LEU A 240 -6.19 14.55 -2.60
N THR A 241 -5.41 13.60 -3.10
CA THR A 241 -5.22 13.35 -4.52
C THR A 241 -6.16 12.23 -4.95
N THR A 242 -6.81 12.41 -6.11
CA THR A 242 -7.68 11.41 -6.71
C THR A 242 -7.49 11.30 -8.21
N LEU A 243 -7.78 10.13 -8.76
CA LEU A 243 -7.83 9.89 -10.20
C LEU A 243 -9.28 9.75 -10.65
N ASP A 244 -9.74 10.62 -11.55
CA ASP A 244 -11.00 10.40 -12.27
C ASP A 244 -10.69 9.57 -13.53
N TRP A 245 -11.44 8.51 -13.77
CA TRP A 245 -11.41 7.71 -14.99
C TRP A 245 -12.75 7.79 -15.72
N ASN A 246 -12.69 8.05 -17.02
CA ASN A 246 -13.86 8.07 -17.90
C ASN A 246 -13.94 6.76 -18.71
N PRO A 247 -14.85 5.82 -18.37
CA PRO A 247 -15.04 4.57 -19.08
C PRO A 247 -15.56 4.73 -20.52
N ALA A 248 -16.12 5.90 -20.87
CA ALA A 248 -16.62 6.19 -22.21
C ALA A 248 -15.58 6.87 -23.12
N ALA A 249 -14.41 7.24 -22.59
CA ALA A 249 -13.30 7.76 -23.37
C ALA A 249 -12.53 6.63 -24.08
N ASP A 250 -11.78 7.00 -25.13
CA ASP A 250 -10.84 6.09 -25.77
C ASP A 250 -9.67 5.80 -24.79
N PRO A 251 -9.44 4.55 -24.36
CA PRO A 251 -8.35 4.22 -23.44
C PRO A 251 -6.95 4.41 -24.06
N ALA A 252 -6.84 4.59 -25.37
CA ALA A 252 -5.61 4.99 -26.04
C ALA A 252 -5.35 6.51 -26.00
N ASP A 253 -6.34 7.32 -25.60
CA ASP A 253 -6.23 8.77 -25.39
C ASP A 253 -6.28 9.08 -23.90
N SER A 254 -5.14 8.85 -23.23
CA SER A 254 -4.96 9.02 -21.78
C SER A 254 -5.45 10.37 -21.27
N ALA A 255 -5.24 11.45 -22.04
CA ALA A 255 -5.67 12.81 -21.71
C ALA A 255 -7.20 13.01 -21.71
N LYS A 256 -7.98 12.08 -22.28
CA LYS A 256 -9.45 12.02 -22.19
C LYS A 256 -9.94 10.95 -21.22
N ALA A 257 -9.20 9.85 -21.09
CA ALA A 257 -9.55 8.74 -20.22
C ALA A 257 -9.29 9.03 -18.73
N TYR A 258 -8.28 9.86 -18.42
CA TYR A 258 -7.82 10.10 -17.05
C TYR A 258 -7.79 11.58 -16.73
N SER A 259 -8.23 11.95 -15.53
CA SER A 259 -8.14 13.33 -15.02
C SER A 259 -7.81 13.34 -13.54
N GLY A 260 -6.53 13.55 -13.23
CA GLY A 260 -6.08 13.70 -11.86
C GLY A 260 -6.59 14.99 -11.19
N GLN A 261 -6.91 14.90 -9.90
CA GLN A 261 -7.50 15.98 -9.11
C GLN A 261 -6.74 16.17 -7.80
N LEU A 262 -6.73 17.40 -7.31
CA LEU A 262 -6.30 17.76 -5.98
C LEU A 262 -7.47 18.39 -5.25
N GLU A 263 -7.75 17.94 -4.03
CA GLU A 263 -8.79 18.48 -3.17
C GLU A 263 -8.21 18.94 -1.84
N HIS A 264 -8.83 19.98 -1.27
CA HIS A 264 -8.39 20.66 -0.07
C HIS A 264 -9.55 20.90 0.88
N TRP A 265 -9.36 20.52 2.14
CA TRP A 265 -10.15 20.93 3.29
C TRP A 265 -9.60 22.26 3.82
N ASP A 266 -10.45 23.27 3.92
CA ASP A 266 -10.12 24.65 4.37
C ASP A 266 -10.54 24.95 5.84
N GLY A 267 -10.61 23.91 6.68
CA GLY A 267 -11.20 23.98 8.02
C GLY A 267 -12.74 23.91 8.04
N HIS A 268 -13.40 24.06 6.89
CA HIS A 268 -14.86 24.20 6.81
C HIS A 268 -15.51 23.30 5.75
N LYS A 269 -14.86 23.10 4.60
CA LYS A 269 -15.36 22.29 3.47
C LYS A 269 -14.22 21.73 2.62
N TRP A 270 -14.51 20.62 1.94
CA TRP A 270 -13.67 20.13 0.86
C TRP A 270 -13.97 20.87 -0.45
N SER A 271 -12.93 21.25 -1.18
CA SER A 271 -13.04 21.88 -2.50
C SER A 271 -11.93 21.43 -3.45
N ARG A 272 -12.18 21.46 -4.76
CA ARG A 272 -11.14 21.14 -5.76
C ARG A 272 -10.16 22.30 -5.91
N THR A 273 -8.87 21.99 -5.91
CA THR A 273 -7.76 22.93 -6.17
C THR A 273 -7.13 22.63 -7.53
N ALA A 274 -7.00 23.65 -8.37
CA ALA A 274 -6.33 23.50 -9.66
C ALA A 274 -4.80 23.55 -9.50
N LEU A 275 -4.11 22.49 -9.95
CA LEU A 275 -2.66 22.52 -10.11
C LEU A 275 -2.29 23.27 -11.41
N PRO A 276 -1.20 24.07 -11.41
CA PRO A 276 -0.58 24.56 -12.63
C PRO A 276 -0.28 23.43 -13.62
N GLN A 277 -0.55 23.69 -14.90
CA GLN A 277 -0.15 22.83 -16.01
C GLN A 277 1.36 22.56 -16.02
N GLY A 278 1.79 21.51 -16.71
CA GLY A 278 3.20 21.21 -16.92
C GLY A 278 3.94 22.37 -17.62
N PRO A 279 5.28 22.41 -17.60
CA PRO A 279 6.07 23.44 -18.30
C PRO A 279 5.83 23.52 -19.83
N ASP A 280 5.13 22.54 -20.38
CA ASP A 280 4.70 22.35 -21.76
C ASP A 280 3.23 22.75 -22.01
N GLY A 281 2.51 23.23 -20.99
CA GLY A 281 1.09 23.60 -21.07
C GLY A 281 0.12 22.42 -21.03
N ARG A 282 0.56 21.19 -20.76
CA ARG A 282 -0.32 20.02 -20.64
C ARG A 282 -0.97 19.92 -19.25
N THR A 283 -2.11 19.26 -19.20
CA THR A 283 -2.73 18.83 -17.93
C THR A 283 -1.80 17.90 -17.16
N VAL A 284 -1.98 17.89 -15.84
CA VAL A 284 -1.15 17.12 -14.91
C VAL A 284 -2.00 16.17 -14.09
N GLU A 285 -1.47 14.99 -13.80
CA GLU A 285 -2.08 13.99 -12.93
C GLU A 285 -1.27 13.92 -11.64
N PRO A 286 -1.81 14.30 -10.46
CA PRO A 286 -1.08 14.24 -9.21
C PRO A 286 -1.17 12.84 -8.58
N PHE A 287 -0.10 12.43 -7.92
CA PHE A 287 0.00 11.16 -7.21
C PHE A 287 0.22 11.40 -5.72
N GLY A 288 1.46 11.65 -5.32
CA GLY A 288 1.86 11.75 -3.93
C GLY A 288 1.69 13.15 -3.37
N ILE A 289 1.41 13.23 -2.07
CA ILE A 289 1.34 14.47 -1.30
C ILE A 289 2.25 14.35 -0.08
N THR A 290 3.02 15.40 0.19
CA THR A 290 3.73 15.55 1.46
C THR A 290 3.80 17.03 1.84
N GLY A 291 4.26 17.34 3.04
CA GLY A 291 4.34 18.73 3.49
C GLY A 291 4.69 18.84 4.96
N THR A 292 5.08 20.04 5.38
CA THR A 292 5.43 20.34 6.78
C THR A 292 4.60 21.46 7.40
N GLY A 293 3.57 21.94 6.71
CA GLY A 293 2.66 22.97 7.17
C GLY A 293 1.78 23.52 6.02
N PRO A 294 0.84 24.42 6.31
CA PRO A 294 -0.08 24.99 5.32
C PRO A 294 0.62 25.85 4.26
N ASP A 295 1.85 26.31 4.53
CA ASP A 295 2.70 27.09 3.64
C ASP A 295 3.92 26.31 3.10
N ASP A 296 3.85 24.98 3.16
CA ASP A 296 4.80 24.04 2.57
C ASP A 296 4.13 22.69 2.22
N VAL A 297 3.30 22.69 1.18
CA VAL A 297 2.66 21.48 0.62
C VAL A 297 3.30 21.12 -0.71
N TRP A 298 3.66 19.86 -0.89
CA TRP A 298 4.32 19.31 -2.07
C TRP A 298 3.45 18.23 -2.68
N VAL A 299 3.28 18.26 -4.00
CA VAL A 299 2.53 17.25 -4.75
C VAL A 299 3.39 16.75 -5.90
N SER A 300 3.58 15.44 -6.01
CA SER A 300 4.21 14.86 -7.20
C SER A 300 3.13 14.63 -8.25
N SER A 301 3.49 14.78 -9.51
CA SER A 301 2.56 14.60 -10.62
C SER A 301 3.28 14.03 -11.84
N GLN A 302 2.52 13.67 -12.86
CA GLN A 302 3.05 13.47 -14.21
C GLN A 302 2.37 14.38 -15.22
N THR A 303 2.97 14.45 -16.41
CA THR A 303 2.29 14.84 -17.64
C THR A 303 2.73 13.91 -18.78
N GLU A 304 1.78 13.41 -19.58
CA GLU A 304 2.02 12.37 -20.60
C GLU A 304 1.86 12.92 -22.03
N ALA A 305 2.77 12.58 -22.94
CA ALA A 305 2.71 12.98 -24.35
C ALA A 305 3.26 11.87 -25.23
N ALA A 306 2.49 11.46 -26.23
CA ALA A 306 2.84 10.34 -27.12
C ALA A 306 3.26 9.06 -26.35
N GLY A 307 2.63 8.78 -25.20
CA GLY A 307 2.94 7.65 -24.33
C GLY A 307 4.16 7.84 -23.42
N VAL A 308 4.78 9.02 -23.38
CA VAL A 308 5.95 9.31 -22.53
C VAL A 308 5.55 10.12 -21.30
N SER A 309 5.66 9.53 -20.11
CA SER A 309 5.41 10.21 -18.84
C SER A 309 6.60 11.06 -18.39
N THR A 310 6.33 12.33 -18.10
CA THR A 310 7.30 13.27 -17.52
C THR A 310 6.95 13.54 -16.06
N PRO A 311 7.81 13.19 -15.09
CA PRO A 311 7.53 13.42 -13.68
C PRO A 311 7.73 14.90 -13.31
N LEU A 312 6.77 15.44 -12.58
CA LEU A 312 6.73 16.82 -12.09
C LEU A 312 6.62 16.86 -10.57
N LEU A 313 7.01 18.00 -10.01
CA LEU A 313 6.88 18.32 -8.60
C LEU A 313 6.27 19.72 -8.48
N HIS A 314 5.13 19.79 -7.80
CA HIS A 314 4.41 21.01 -7.47
C HIS A 314 4.66 21.41 -6.02
N HIS A 315 4.73 22.71 -5.75
CA HIS A 315 4.92 23.28 -4.42
C HIS A 315 3.96 24.43 -4.16
N PHE A 316 3.24 24.36 -3.05
CA PHE A 316 2.41 25.44 -2.51
C PHE A 316 3.18 26.22 -1.44
N ASP A 317 3.39 27.51 -1.67
CA ASP A 317 4.09 28.43 -0.75
C ASP A 317 3.17 29.12 0.28
N GLY A 318 1.97 28.58 0.48
CA GLY A 318 0.90 29.21 1.28
C GLY A 318 0.08 30.26 0.53
N ARG A 319 0.44 30.58 -0.72
CA ARG A 319 -0.27 31.57 -1.57
C ARG A 319 -0.48 31.10 -2.99
N ARG A 320 0.47 30.38 -3.57
CA ARG A 320 0.45 29.92 -4.96
C ARG A 320 1.16 28.60 -5.13
N TRP A 321 0.76 27.89 -6.18
CA TRP A 321 1.46 26.72 -6.67
C TRP A 321 2.57 27.13 -7.65
N THR A 322 3.70 26.44 -7.56
CA THR A 322 4.76 26.44 -8.59
C THR A 322 4.99 25.00 -9.04
N VAL A 323 5.47 24.79 -10.28
CA VAL A 323 5.70 23.48 -10.89
C VAL A 323 7.13 23.39 -11.41
N ARG A 324 7.74 22.20 -11.32
CA ARG A 324 9.09 21.91 -11.82
C ARG A 324 9.15 20.48 -12.35
N THR A 325 9.98 20.23 -13.35
CA THR A 325 10.33 18.86 -13.76
C THR A 325 11.22 18.20 -12.71
N VAL A 326 10.99 16.91 -12.43
CA VAL A 326 11.88 16.08 -11.61
C VAL A 326 12.99 15.52 -12.51
N PRO A 327 14.29 15.69 -12.19
CA PRO A 327 15.36 15.11 -12.97
C PRO A 327 15.31 13.58 -12.94
N VAL A 328 15.41 12.96 -14.11
CA VAL A 328 15.45 11.51 -14.28
C VAL A 328 16.90 11.04 -14.52
N PRO A 329 17.27 9.81 -14.10
CA PRO A 329 18.66 9.35 -14.22
C PRO A 329 19.08 9.02 -15.67
N PHE A 330 18.12 8.67 -16.53
CA PHE A 330 18.32 8.43 -17.96
C PHE A 330 17.00 8.61 -18.73
N GLU A 331 17.08 8.84 -20.04
CA GLU A 331 15.90 8.85 -20.92
C GLU A 331 15.33 7.43 -21.09
N TYR A 332 14.02 7.28 -20.96
CA TYR A 332 13.34 5.99 -21.07
C TYR A 332 12.11 6.11 -21.97
N GLY A 333 11.83 5.06 -22.76
CA GLY A 333 10.83 5.10 -23.84
C GLY A 333 9.40 5.42 -23.40
N ALA A 334 8.97 4.89 -22.25
CA ALA A 334 7.67 5.21 -21.64
C ALA A 334 7.74 6.37 -20.62
N GLY A 335 8.95 6.91 -20.37
CA GLY A 335 9.19 7.94 -19.36
C GLY A 335 9.23 7.42 -17.93
N TRP A 336 8.92 8.30 -16.98
CA TRP A 336 9.11 8.08 -15.54
C TRP A 336 7.93 8.59 -14.73
N VAL A 337 7.65 7.93 -13.60
CA VAL A 337 6.65 8.34 -12.61
C VAL A 337 7.30 8.65 -11.26
N ALA A 338 6.82 9.69 -10.58
CA ALA A 338 7.24 10.08 -9.24
C ALA A 338 6.13 9.71 -8.23
N ASN A 339 5.97 8.41 -7.96
CA ASN A 339 4.85 7.86 -7.20
C ASN A 339 4.98 7.95 -5.67
N ARG A 340 6.14 8.36 -5.14
CA ARG A 340 6.38 8.53 -3.69
C ARG A 340 7.20 9.78 -3.41
N ILE A 341 6.72 10.62 -2.49
CA ILE A 341 7.45 11.81 -2.03
C ILE A 341 7.36 11.96 -0.51
N VAL A 342 8.42 12.48 0.10
CA VAL A 342 8.40 12.77 1.54
C VAL A 342 9.24 14.00 1.90
N SER A 343 8.65 14.92 2.66
CA SER A 343 9.34 16.10 3.19
C SER A 343 10.05 15.80 4.50
N THR A 344 11.33 16.16 4.58
CA THR A 344 12.14 16.00 5.82
C THR A 344 12.17 17.25 6.68
N ARG A 345 11.94 18.41 6.07
CA ARG A 345 11.81 19.73 6.68
C ARG A 345 11.22 20.68 5.65
N ARG A 346 10.77 21.86 6.10
CA ARG A 346 10.27 22.91 5.21
C ARG A 346 11.18 23.13 3.99
N GLY A 347 10.58 23.10 2.81
CA GLY A 347 11.27 23.34 1.55
C GLY A 347 12.19 22.20 1.09
N THR A 348 12.17 21.02 1.70
CA THR A 348 13.00 19.88 1.29
C THR A 348 12.15 18.63 1.15
N VAL A 349 12.16 18.07 -0.06
CA VAL A 349 11.43 16.86 -0.42
C VAL A 349 12.36 15.86 -1.08
N HIS A 350 12.24 14.59 -0.68
CA HIS A 350 12.80 13.46 -1.38
C HIS A 350 11.75 12.92 -2.34
N VAL A 351 12.16 12.62 -3.58
CA VAL A 351 11.32 12.07 -4.64
C VAL A 351 11.86 10.71 -5.02
N LEU A 352 10.97 9.73 -4.93
CA LEU A 352 11.19 8.34 -5.29
C LEU A 352 10.22 7.98 -6.41
N GLY A 353 10.66 7.13 -7.33
CA GLY A 353 9.91 6.83 -8.53
C GLY A 353 10.48 5.67 -9.32
N LYS A 354 9.79 5.30 -10.39
CA LYS A 354 10.16 4.18 -11.28
C LYS A 354 9.98 4.56 -12.75
N THR A 355 10.63 3.83 -13.66
CA THR A 355 10.29 3.91 -15.09
C THR A 355 8.83 3.48 -15.29
N ASN A 356 8.12 4.12 -16.20
CA ASN A 356 6.69 3.89 -16.44
C ASN A 356 6.45 2.62 -17.30
N ASP A 357 6.82 1.45 -16.78
CA ASP A 357 6.62 0.14 -17.42
C ASP A 357 5.63 -0.70 -16.59
N PRO A 358 4.50 -1.17 -17.17
CA PRO A 358 3.53 -2.05 -16.51
C PRO A 358 4.08 -3.38 -15.99
N GLY A 359 5.10 -3.94 -16.63
CA GLY A 359 5.54 -5.32 -16.41
C GLY A 359 6.53 -5.46 -15.26
N VAL A 360 7.64 -4.73 -15.35
CA VAL A 360 8.69 -4.61 -14.32
C VAL A 360 9.40 -3.27 -14.52
N PRO A 361 9.61 -2.43 -13.48
CA PRO A 361 10.38 -1.20 -13.64
C PRO A 361 11.83 -1.51 -14.01
N SER A 362 12.29 -0.97 -15.15
CA SER A 362 13.68 -1.09 -15.61
C SER A 362 14.69 -0.20 -14.88
N GLY A 363 14.21 0.69 -14.00
CA GLY A 363 15.06 1.50 -13.14
C GLY A 363 14.28 2.32 -12.12
N LEU A 364 14.99 2.72 -11.07
CA LEU A 364 14.48 3.55 -9.98
C LEU A 364 15.06 4.96 -10.01
N LEU A 365 14.20 5.91 -9.62
CA LEU A 365 14.50 7.31 -9.41
C LEU A 365 14.65 7.55 -7.90
N SER A 366 15.77 8.15 -7.50
CA SER A 366 16.04 8.62 -6.14
C SER A 366 16.70 9.99 -6.25
N THR A 367 15.97 11.03 -5.86
CA THR A 367 16.47 12.41 -5.93
C THR A 367 15.92 13.27 -4.80
N ARG A 368 16.61 14.35 -4.47
CA ARG A 368 16.24 15.28 -3.41
C ARG A 368 16.21 16.69 -3.96
N PHE A 369 15.14 17.43 -3.64
CA PHE A 369 15.09 18.87 -3.80
C PHE A 369 15.38 19.56 -2.46
N ASP A 370 16.34 20.48 -2.40
CA ASP A 370 16.77 21.13 -1.16
C ASP A 370 16.08 22.48 -0.85
N GLY A 371 15.18 22.90 -1.75
CA GLY A 371 14.53 24.22 -1.77
C GLY A 371 15.00 25.10 -2.92
N ARG A 372 16.15 24.77 -3.54
CA ARG A 372 16.76 25.52 -4.64
C ARG A 372 17.24 24.61 -5.77
N THR A 373 17.94 23.52 -5.44
CA THR A 373 18.60 22.62 -6.38
C THR A 373 18.20 21.17 -6.18
N TRP A 374 18.36 20.39 -7.24
CA TRP A 374 18.18 18.94 -7.24
C TRP A 374 19.51 18.23 -6.99
N GLN A 375 19.45 17.14 -6.25
CA GLN A 375 20.59 16.28 -5.90
C GLN A 375 20.17 14.83 -6.09
N SER A 376 20.76 14.13 -7.06
CA SER A 376 20.56 12.68 -7.19
C SER A 376 21.08 12.00 -5.92
N THR A 377 20.30 11.07 -5.39
CA THR A 377 20.66 10.27 -4.22
C THR A 377 20.83 8.80 -4.62
N PRO A 378 21.64 8.01 -3.89
CA PRO A 378 21.63 6.56 -4.02
C PRO A 378 20.21 6.00 -3.98
N VAL A 379 19.94 4.97 -4.79
CA VAL A 379 18.70 4.20 -4.71
C VAL A 379 18.70 3.34 -3.43
N PRO A 380 17.53 3.12 -2.80
CA PRO A 380 17.39 2.14 -1.71
C PRO A 380 17.60 0.71 -2.23
N GLY A 381 17.76 -0.27 -1.32
CA GLY A 381 17.99 -1.68 -1.67
C GLY A 381 16.76 -2.45 -2.19
N VAL A 382 15.68 -1.74 -2.53
CA VAL A 382 14.39 -2.28 -2.97
C VAL A 382 14.14 -1.99 -4.45
N ASP A 383 13.44 -2.87 -5.17
CA ASP A 383 13.07 -2.67 -6.58
C ASP A 383 11.73 -1.92 -6.74
N GLU A 384 10.87 -1.98 -5.74
CA GLU A 384 9.59 -1.28 -5.69
C GLU A 384 9.37 -0.67 -4.32
N VAL A 385 9.19 0.65 -4.27
CA VAL A 385 8.91 1.39 -3.03
C VAL A 385 7.41 1.38 -2.75
N SER A 386 6.99 0.58 -1.77
CA SER A 386 5.60 0.49 -1.33
C SER A 386 5.22 1.66 -0.42
N ALA A 387 6.06 2.00 0.56
CA ALA A 387 5.79 3.01 1.59
C ALA A 387 6.98 3.95 1.82
N THR A 388 6.72 5.18 2.26
CA THR A 388 7.76 6.15 2.64
C THR A 388 7.34 6.99 3.83
N GLY A 389 8.25 7.20 4.79
CA GLY A 389 8.00 8.03 5.98
C GLY A 389 9.27 8.79 6.41
N VAL A 390 9.13 9.65 7.43
CA VAL A 390 10.28 10.38 8.02
C VAL A 390 10.20 10.28 9.55
N ASP A 391 11.29 9.86 10.20
CA ASP A 391 11.35 9.87 11.65
C ASP A 391 11.55 11.27 12.23
N GLY A 392 11.28 11.47 13.53
CA GLY A 392 11.41 12.76 14.20
C GLY A 392 12.85 13.31 14.31
N SER A 393 13.85 12.66 13.70
CA SER A 393 15.19 13.23 13.45
C SER A 393 15.41 13.73 12.01
N GLY A 394 14.37 13.70 11.16
CA GLY A 394 14.42 14.12 9.77
C GLY A 394 15.02 13.07 8.82
N ARG A 395 15.14 11.82 9.27
CA ARG A 395 15.66 10.71 8.45
C ARG A 395 14.54 10.07 7.66
N VAL A 396 14.78 9.89 6.35
CA VAL A 396 13.86 9.21 5.43
C VAL A 396 13.90 7.70 5.65
N TRP A 397 12.72 7.10 5.64
CA TRP A 397 12.47 5.67 5.65
C TRP A 397 11.69 5.29 4.39
N VAL A 398 12.00 4.12 3.85
CA VAL A 398 11.23 3.49 2.77
C VAL A 398 10.99 2.04 3.13
N ALA A 399 9.88 1.47 2.67
CA ALA A 399 9.71 0.04 2.54
C ALA A 399 9.52 -0.35 1.08
N GLY A 400 9.82 -1.61 0.78
CA GLY A 400 9.70 -2.14 -0.56
C GLY A 400 10.19 -3.58 -0.70
N TRP A 401 9.98 -4.17 -1.87
CA TRP A 401 10.45 -5.51 -2.17
C TRP A 401 11.97 -5.53 -2.43
N PRO A 402 12.76 -6.44 -1.81
CA PRO A 402 14.21 -6.44 -1.94
C PRO A 402 14.69 -6.67 -3.38
N SER A 403 15.66 -5.86 -3.83
CA SER A 403 16.23 -5.92 -5.20
C SER A 403 16.98 -7.21 -5.55
N GLN A 404 17.32 -8.01 -4.55
CA GLN A 404 17.99 -9.31 -4.73
C GLN A 404 17.01 -10.49 -4.62
N GLY A 405 15.71 -10.19 -4.61
CA GLY A 405 14.66 -11.12 -4.21
C GLY A 405 14.61 -11.34 -2.69
N GLY A 406 13.46 -11.77 -2.19
CA GLY A 406 13.26 -12.10 -0.79
C GLY A 406 11.80 -12.38 -0.46
N SER A 407 11.57 -13.08 0.64
CA SER A 407 10.23 -13.48 1.10
C SER A 407 9.41 -12.36 1.75
N HIS A 408 10.00 -11.20 2.01
CA HIS A 408 9.39 -10.11 2.77
C HIS A 408 9.82 -8.74 2.24
N ALA A 409 8.98 -7.73 2.48
CA ALA A 409 9.37 -6.34 2.36
C ALA A 409 10.54 -5.98 3.30
N LEU A 410 11.45 -5.15 2.80
CA LEU A 410 12.59 -4.58 3.49
C LEU A 410 12.25 -3.18 4.02
N LEU A 411 12.88 -2.77 5.12
CA LEU A 411 12.82 -1.39 5.63
C LEU A 411 14.19 -0.73 5.49
N SER A 412 14.33 0.20 4.55
CA SER A 412 15.58 0.92 4.29
C SER A 412 15.52 2.34 4.85
N ARG A 413 16.57 2.77 5.56
CA ARG A 413 16.67 4.12 6.14
C ARG A 413 17.86 4.93 5.63
N TRP A 414 17.62 6.20 5.32
CA TRP A 414 18.63 7.11 4.78
C TRP A 414 19.38 7.85 5.89
N ASN A 415 20.69 7.64 6.01
CA ASN A 415 21.48 8.31 7.05
C ASN A 415 21.99 9.71 6.65
N GLY A 416 21.76 10.14 5.41
CA GLY A 416 22.30 11.37 4.83
C GLY A 416 23.31 11.13 3.69
N THR A 417 23.92 9.94 3.61
CA THR A 417 24.90 9.56 2.57
C THR A 417 24.75 8.13 2.05
N THR A 418 24.20 7.20 2.85
CA THR A 418 23.86 5.84 2.43
C THR A 418 22.53 5.38 3.00
N TRP A 419 21.90 4.42 2.31
CA TRP A 419 20.83 3.61 2.87
C TRP A 419 21.41 2.59 3.86
N THR A 420 20.60 2.19 4.83
CA THR A 420 20.86 1.04 5.70
C THR A 420 19.59 0.24 5.78
N ASP A 421 19.71 -1.05 5.47
CA ASP A 421 18.57 -1.94 5.38
C ASP A 421 18.35 -2.66 6.72
N GLU A 422 17.09 -2.84 7.09
CA GLU A 422 16.64 -3.50 8.32
C GLU A 422 15.50 -4.47 7.96
N GLU A 423 15.56 -5.69 8.49
CA GLU A 423 14.51 -6.70 8.30
C GLU A 423 13.31 -6.43 9.20
N LEU A 424 12.13 -6.92 8.79
CA LEU A 424 10.94 -7.00 9.64
C LEU A 424 11.19 -7.82 10.92
N PRO A 425 10.30 -7.76 11.94
CA PRO A 425 10.47 -8.49 13.20
C PRO A 425 10.73 -9.98 12.98
N ALA A 426 11.68 -10.56 13.72
CA ALA A 426 12.09 -11.96 13.52
C ALA A 426 10.98 -12.97 13.87
N GLU A 427 10.03 -12.56 14.72
CA GLU A 427 8.79 -13.29 15.02
C GLU A 427 7.93 -13.47 13.76
N LEU A 428 7.89 -12.45 12.90
CA LEU A 428 7.15 -12.44 11.64
C LEU A 428 7.86 -13.27 10.57
N THR A 429 9.15 -12.99 10.35
CA THR A 429 9.92 -13.60 9.24
C THR A 429 10.27 -15.07 9.47
N SER A 430 10.02 -15.60 10.68
CA SER A 430 10.12 -17.03 10.98
C SER A 430 8.79 -17.80 10.86
N THR A 431 7.66 -17.11 10.61
CA THR A 431 6.31 -17.72 10.62
C THR A 431 5.43 -17.33 9.43
N SER A 432 5.73 -16.24 8.74
CA SER A 432 5.06 -15.75 7.52
C SER A 432 5.96 -15.94 6.29
N GLU A 433 5.36 -15.97 5.12
CA GLU A 433 5.98 -15.58 3.84
C GLU A 433 5.21 -14.37 3.29
N GLY A 434 5.72 -13.65 2.30
CA GLY A 434 4.99 -12.61 1.56
C GLY A 434 4.62 -11.33 2.32
N SER A 435 5.24 -11.03 3.46
CA SER A 435 4.83 -9.89 4.30
C SER A 435 5.13 -8.54 3.62
N THR A 436 4.12 -7.68 3.53
CA THR A 436 4.20 -6.37 2.86
C THR A 436 4.01 -5.22 3.86
N VAL A 437 4.79 -4.15 3.70
CA VAL A 437 4.59 -2.88 4.42
C VAL A 437 3.99 -1.86 3.46
N LEU A 438 2.89 -1.22 3.86
CA LEU A 438 2.09 -0.31 3.04
C LEU A 438 2.06 1.12 3.60
N GLY A 439 2.17 1.27 4.92
CA GLY A 439 2.35 2.56 5.60
C GLY A 439 3.61 2.59 6.48
N ILE A 440 4.27 3.75 6.55
CA ILE A 440 5.37 4.04 7.50
C ILE A 440 5.16 5.46 8.04
N GLU A 441 5.16 5.63 9.36
CA GLU A 441 5.18 6.96 9.96
C GLU A 441 6.18 7.09 11.11
N GLY A 442 6.84 8.24 11.19
CA GLY A 442 7.71 8.59 12.31
C GLY A 442 6.92 9.18 13.48
N VAL A 443 7.17 8.70 14.69
CA VAL A 443 6.47 9.19 15.89
C VAL A 443 7.05 10.57 16.29
N PRO A 444 6.26 11.66 16.26
CA PRO A 444 6.76 13.02 16.50
C PRO A 444 7.47 13.21 17.84
N GLY A 445 8.54 14.00 17.84
CA GLY A 445 9.38 14.24 19.02
C GLY A 445 10.27 13.05 19.42
N THR A 446 10.40 12.02 18.57
CA THR A 446 11.18 10.81 18.86
C THR A 446 12.01 10.33 17.66
N ARG A 447 12.74 9.22 17.83
CA ARG A 447 13.31 8.44 16.70
C ARG A 447 12.56 7.13 16.47
N ALA A 448 11.37 7.00 17.05
CA ALA A 448 10.54 5.82 16.87
C ALA A 448 9.81 5.90 15.54
N VAL A 449 9.60 4.73 14.94
CA VAL A 449 8.91 4.59 13.64
C VAL A 449 7.90 3.47 13.77
N LEU A 450 6.76 3.65 13.13
CA LEU A 450 5.69 2.66 12.99
C LEU A 450 5.63 2.20 11.54
N ALA A 451 5.30 0.92 11.35
CA ALA A 451 5.05 0.33 10.05
C ALA A 451 3.73 -0.46 10.10
N ALA A 452 2.93 -0.32 9.05
CA ALA A 452 1.66 -1.01 8.89
C ALA A 452 1.59 -1.73 7.54
N GLY A 453 0.87 -2.85 7.48
CA GLY A 453 0.77 -3.67 6.29
C GLY A 453 0.02 -4.98 6.54
N ASN A 454 0.45 -6.04 5.85
CA ASN A 454 -0.05 -7.39 6.05
C ASN A 454 1.08 -8.46 6.04
N ALA A 455 0.73 -9.65 6.51
CA ALA A 455 1.60 -10.82 6.53
C ALA A 455 0.78 -12.10 6.38
N ALA A 456 1.35 -13.14 5.78
CA ALA A 456 0.67 -14.42 5.66
C ALA A 456 0.47 -15.06 7.05
N CYS A 457 -0.70 -15.64 7.27
CA CYS A 457 -1.07 -16.32 8.50
C CYS A 457 -2.22 -17.31 8.29
N GLU A 458 -2.54 -18.11 9.31
CA GLU A 458 -3.73 -18.95 9.32
C GLU A 458 -5.00 -18.11 9.61
N SER A 459 -5.52 -17.44 8.57
CA SER A 459 -6.82 -16.71 8.58
C SER A 459 -7.68 -17.10 7.38
N VAL A 460 -8.94 -16.62 7.34
CA VAL A 460 -9.89 -16.85 6.24
C VAL A 460 -9.32 -16.50 4.86
N THR A 461 -8.52 -15.44 4.76
CA THR A 461 -7.91 -14.98 3.49
C THR A 461 -6.47 -15.45 3.30
N GLY A 462 -5.88 -16.06 4.33
CA GLY A 462 -4.44 -16.30 4.43
C GLY A 462 -3.61 -15.08 4.85
N ALA A 463 -4.22 -13.92 5.15
CA ALA A 463 -3.53 -12.70 5.55
C ALA A 463 -3.97 -12.17 6.94
N CYS A 464 -3.00 -11.60 7.67
CA CYS A 464 -3.14 -10.95 8.98
C CYS A 464 -2.54 -9.55 8.95
N GLY A 465 -3.05 -8.68 9.82
CA GLY A 465 -2.60 -7.29 9.90
C GLY A 465 -1.22 -7.21 10.54
N LEU A 466 -0.27 -6.61 9.82
CA LEU A 466 1.05 -6.30 10.34
C LEU A 466 1.01 -4.89 10.95
N LEU A 467 1.26 -4.81 12.26
CA LEU A 467 1.69 -3.57 12.91
C LEU A 467 3.03 -3.84 13.60
N ALA A 468 4.06 -3.10 13.20
CA ALA A 468 5.40 -3.18 13.79
C ALA A 468 5.86 -1.79 14.26
N SER A 469 6.70 -1.77 15.29
CA SER A 469 7.30 -0.55 15.80
C SER A 469 8.80 -0.70 15.97
N ARG A 470 9.52 0.41 15.81
CA ARG A 470 10.95 0.49 16.03
C ARG A 470 11.24 1.53 17.09
N GLY A 471 11.72 1.11 18.26
CA GLY A 471 12.13 2.04 19.32
C GLY A 471 10.99 2.85 19.97
N LEU A 472 9.74 2.47 19.73
CA LEU A 472 8.61 2.82 20.58
C LEU A 472 8.65 1.88 21.81
N ARG A 473 8.35 2.42 22.99
CA ARG A 473 8.29 1.73 24.28
C ARG A 473 7.30 2.48 25.16
#